data_AF-A0A2D4H5I1-F1
#
_entry.id   AF-A0A2D4H5I1-F1
#
_cell.length_a   1.000
_cell.length_b   1.000
_cell.length_c   1.000
_cell.angle_alpha   90.00
_cell.angle_beta   90.00
_cell.angle_gamma   90.00
#
_symmetry.space_group_name_H-M   'P 1'
#
loop_
_entity.id
_entity.type
_entity.pdbx_description
1 polymer ?
#
loop_
_entity_poly.entity_id
_entity_poly.type
_entity_poly.pdbx_seq_one_letter_code
_entity_poly.pdbx_strand_id
1 'polypeptide(L)'
;SNIVTVGNIEEINRMIARMKITEGDLEHRHPQLDSVFTLAQNLKNKTSSSDLRTAITEKLEKVKNQWDGTQHGVEVRQHQLKCMLTDSMKWNDQKQEMEKLIGQYEIHLHALLQSSKEKLTKQISENKILMQDLDKGDARIISFNELSSKLLQDYSGDDTRNVKEIMNHLNTSWINLKHRTCNRQNCLEADLKTVHALLRDLEKFLKWIQEAEATANVLADALQREPTTPGSDPGRELKKQIEVRG
;
A
#
# COMPACT_ATOMS: atom_id res chain seq x y z
N SER A 1 0.14 -1.50 34.03
CA SER A 1 0.64 -2.29 32.90
C SER A 1 1.98 -1.74 32.42
N ASN A 2 2.94 -2.60 32.03
CA ASN A 2 4.22 -2.21 31.40
C ASN A 2 4.17 -2.26 29.86
N ILE A 3 3.04 -2.71 29.31
CA ILE A 3 2.73 -2.71 27.89
C ILE A 3 2.45 -1.28 27.45
N VAL A 4 3.00 -0.88 26.31
CA VAL A 4 2.72 0.38 25.62
C VAL A 4 2.23 0.11 24.20
N THR A 5 1.54 1.08 23.60
CA THR A 5 1.18 1.03 22.18
C THR A 5 2.34 1.45 21.31
N VAL A 6 2.81 0.55 20.44
CA VAL A 6 3.87 0.85 19.46
C VAL A 6 3.36 1.86 18.44
N GLY A 7 4.17 2.87 18.12
CA GLY A 7 3.73 4.01 17.31
C GLY A 7 3.10 5.15 18.11
N ASN A 8 2.76 4.96 19.39
CA ASN A 8 2.25 6.04 20.25
C ASN A 8 3.40 6.73 21.01
N ILE A 9 3.95 7.77 20.40
CA ILE A 9 5.12 8.52 20.90
C ILE A 9 4.91 9.05 22.32
N GLU A 10 3.71 9.55 22.63
CA GLU A 10 3.43 10.09 23.96
C GLU A 10 3.40 9.00 25.02
N GLU A 11 2.77 7.86 24.73
CA GLU A 11 2.68 6.74 25.66
C GLU A 11 4.06 6.14 25.94
N ILE A 12 4.88 5.97 24.89
CA ILE A 12 6.27 5.50 25.02
C ILE A 12 7.07 6.46 25.89
N ASN A 13 6.98 7.78 25.66
CA ASN A 13 7.67 8.78 26.48
C ASN A 13 7.21 8.77 27.95
N ARG A 14 5.91 8.64 28.21
CA ARG A 14 5.38 8.50 29.57
C ARG A 14 5.96 7.25 30.26
N MET A 15 6.07 6.14 29.54
CA MET A 15 6.68 4.92 30.07
C MET A 15 8.18 5.09 30.36
N ILE A 16 8.93 5.72 29.46
CA ILE A 16 10.35 6.04 29.67
C ILE A 16 10.52 6.88 30.95
N ALA A 17 9.70 7.92 31.12
CA ALA A 17 9.76 8.77 32.31
C ALA A 17 9.48 7.95 33.59
N ARG A 18 8.50 7.04 33.56
CA ARG A 18 8.22 6.15 34.69
C ARG A 18 9.39 5.23 35.02
N MET A 19 10.05 4.65 34.01
CA MET A 19 11.20 3.77 34.22
C MET A 19 12.40 4.53 34.80
N LYS A 20 12.60 5.80 34.43
CA LYS A 20 13.64 6.66 35.03
C LYS A 20 13.38 6.94 36.50
N ILE A 21 12.12 7.14 36.90
CA ILE A 21 11.76 7.30 38.31
C ILE A 21 12.09 6.02 39.07
N THR A 22 11.71 4.85 38.54
CA THR A 22 12.02 3.56 39.19
C THR A 22 13.51 3.30 39.30
N GLU A 23 14.30 3.64 38.28
CA GLU A 23 15.77 3.57 38.31
C GLU A 23 16.34 4.46 39.43
N GLY A 24 15.91 5.72 39.52
CA GLY A 24 16.33 6.62 40.60
C GLY A 24 15.94 6.12 41.99
N ASP A 25 14.76 5.50 42.14
CA ASP A 25 14.33 4.88 43.39
C ASP A 25 15.21 3.68 43.78
N LEU A 26 15.67 2.88 42.80
CA LEU A 26 16.61 1.78 43.03
C LEU A 26 17.98 2.31 43.44
N GLU A 27 18.52 3.29 42.73
CA GLU A 27 19.79 3.93 43.07
C GLU A 27 19.77 4.51 44.50
N HIS A 28 18.67 5.18 44.87
CA HIS A 28 18.51 5.76 46.20
C HIS A 28 18.44 4.69 47.32
N ARG A 29 17.87 3.52 47.04
CA ARG A 29 17.73 2.43 48.02
C ARG A 29 18.96 1.52 48.10
N HIS A 30 19.87 1.58 47.13
CA HIS A 30 21.08 0.75 47.12
C HIS A 30 21.89 0.81 48.43
N PRO A 31 22.14 1.99 49.06
CA PRO A 31 22.88 2.03 50.32
C PRO A 31 22.17 1.33 51.50
N GLN A 32 20.84 1.34 51.48
CA GLN A 32 20.02 0.67 52.51
C GLN A 32 20.14 -0.85 52.35
N LEU A 33 20.18 -1.33 51.10
CA LEU A 33 20.45 -2.73 50.79
C LEU A 33 21.83 -3.15 51.30
N ASP A 34 22.88 -2.38 51.00
CA ASP A 34 24.25 -2.66 51.46
C ASP A 34 24.34 -2.76 53.00
N SER A 35 23.60 -1.89 53.70
CA SER A 35 23.50 -1.91 55.17
C SER A 35 22.85 -3.20 55.67
N VAL A 36 21.74 -3.64 55.05
CA VAL A 36 21.06 -4.90 55.39
C VAL A 36 21.98 -6.09 55.15
N PHE A 37 22.70 -6.12 54.03
CA PHE A 37 23.69 -7.17 53.74
C PHE A 37 24.79 -7.21 54.80
N THR A 38 25.33 -6.05 55.16
CA THR A 38 26.37 -5.93 56.20
C THR A 38 25.87 -6.45 57.56
N LEU A 39 24.67 -6.03 57.99
CA LEU A 39 24.07 -6.48 59.25
C LEU A 39 23.81 -7.98 59.26
N ALA A 40 23.27 -8.52 58.18
CA ALA A 40 23.00 -9.96 58.05
C ALA A 40 24.28 -10.80 58.03
N GLN A 41 25.35 -10.34 57.39
CA GLN A 41 26.65 -11.01 57.45
C GLN A 41 27.23 -10.99 58.86
N ASN A 42 27.13 -9.87 59.58
CA ASN A 42 27.54 -9.79 60.98
C ASN A 42 26.74 -10.75 61.87
N LEU A 43 25.42 -10.82 61.67
CA LEU A 43 24.55 -11.77 62.39
C LEU A 43 24.95 -13.21 62.10
N LYS A 44 25.18 -13.56 60.82
CA LYS A 44 25.65 -14.88 60.40
C LYS A 44 26.97 -15.26 61.08
N ASN A 45 27.92 -14.33 61.15
CA ASN A 45 29.23 -14.55 61.78
C ASN A 45 29.14 -14.78 63.29
N LYS A 46 28.15 -14.17 63.96
CA LYS A 46 27.89 -14.32 65.41
C LYS A 46 26.97 -15.49 65.76
N THR A 47 26.39 -16.17 64.77
CA THR A 47 25.45 -17.27 64.98
C THR A 47 26.19 -18.61 65.08
N SER A 48 26.00 -19.36 66.17
CA SER A 48 26.62 -20.67 66.38
C SER A 48 25.89 -21.82 65.69
N SER A 49 24.58 -21.69 65.42
CA SER A 49 23.78 -22.71 64.73
C SER A 49 24.10 -22.75 63.23
N SER A 50 24.46 -23.93 62.73
CA SER A 50 24.72 -24.16 61.30
C SER A 50 23.48 -23.90 60.45
N ASP A 51 22.33 -24.44 60.86
CA ASP A 51 21.07 -24.31 60.12
C ASP A 51 20.64 -22.85 59.95
N LEU A 52 20.79 -22.05 61.03
CA LEU A 52 20.49 -20.62 60.98
C LEU A 52 21.45 -19.84 60.06
N ARG A 53 22.74 -20.21 60.02
CA ARG A 53 23.70 -19.60 59.10
C ARG A 53 23.36 -19.88 57.64
N THR A 54 22.93 -21.11 57.34
CA THR A 54 22.47 -21.51 56.01
C THR A 54 21.23 -20.70 55.62
N ALA A 55 20.21 -20.63 56.49
CA ALA A 55 19.00 -19.87 56.23
C ALA A 55 19.25 -18.37 56.01
N ILE A 56 20.18 -17.75 56.75
CA ILE A 56 20.58 -16.35 56.51
C ILE A 56 21.24 -16.19 55.14
N THR A 57 22.11 -17.13 54.75
CA THR A 57 22.80 -17.10 53.45
C THR A 57 21.80 -17.22 52.30
N GLU A 58 20.88 -18.17 52.36
CA GLU A 58 19.84 -18.36 51.34
C GLU A 58 18.94 -17.12 51.20
N LYS A 59 18.55 -16.50 52.33
CA LYS A 59 17.76 -15.26 52.31
C LYS A 59 18.52 -14.10 51.67
N LEU A 60 19.81 -13.94 51.99
CA LEU A 60 20.65 -12.91 51.38
C LEU A 60 20.81 -13.12 49.88
N GLU A 61 21.07 -14.35 49.45
CA GLU A 61 21.16 -14.68 48.03
C GLU A 61 19.84 -14.40 47.30
N LYS A 62 18.70 -14.77 47.89
CA LYS A 62 17.39 -14.47 47.32
C LYS A 62 17.15 -12.97 47.15
N VAL A 63 17.45 -12.17 48.17
CA VAL A 63 17.30 -10.71 48.11
C VAL A 63 18.23 -10.11 47.07
N LYS A 64 19.49 -10.58 47.00
CA LYS A 64 20.45 -10.13 45.99
C LYS A 64 19.93 -10.40 44.58
N ASN A 65 19.52 -11.65 44.32
CA ASN A 65 19.04 -12.06 43.01
C ASN A 65 17.78 -11.29 42.58
N GLN A 66 16.90 -10.96 43.53
CA GLN A 66 15.71 -10.13 43.26
C GLN A 66 16.07 -8.68 42.95
N TRP A 67 17.05 -8.11 43.68
CA TRP A 67 17.54 -6.77 43.43
C TRP A 67 18.19 -6.68 42.04
N ASP A 68 19.19 -7.53 41.79
CA ASP A 68 19.94 -7.59 40.53
C ASP A 68 18.98 -7.84 39.35
N GLY A 69 18.01 -8.74 39.50
CA GLY A 69 16.99 -8.99 38.49
C GLY A 69 16.06 -7.81 38.22
N THR A 70 15.68 -7.06 39.26
CA THR A 70 14.84 -5.86 39.11
C THR A 70 15.62 -4.74 38.43
N GLN A 71 16.84 -4.47 38.88
CA GLN A 71 17.72 -3.47 38.29
C GLN A 71 17.98 -3.77 36.82
N HIS A 72 18.40 -4.99 36.50
CA HIS A 72 18.61 -5.43 35.12
C HIS A 72 17.34 -5.31 34.26
N GLY A 73 16.18 -5.71 34.80
CA GLY A 73 14.89 -5.59 34.10
C GLY A 73 14.52 -4.15 33.75
N VAL A 74 14.79 -3.20 34.66
CA VAL A 74 14.57 -1.77 34.41
C VAL A 74 15.51 -1.26 33.31
N GLU A 75 16.80 -1.59 33.38
CA GLU A 75 17.82 -1.19 32.39
C GLU A 75 17.45 -1.70 30.98
N VAL A 76 17.13 -3.00 30.85
CA VAL A 76 16.73 -3.62 29.58
C VAL A 76 15.46 -2.97 29.03
N ARG A 77 14.45 -2.76 29.88
CA ARG A 77 13.19 -2.14 29.43
C ARG A 77 13.38 -0.70 29.01
N GLN A 78 14.20 0.07 29.72
CA GLN A 78 14.55 1.44 29.31
C GLN A 78 15.22 1.47 27.94
N HIS A 79 16.18 0.58 27.70
CA HIS A 79 16.85 0.49 26.41
C HIS A 79 15.84 0.16 25.29
N GLN A 80 15.00 -0.86 25.49
CA GLN A 80 13.96 -1.24 24.53
C GLN A 80 13.01 -0.09 24.22
N LEU A 81 12.55 0.66 25.23
CA LEU A 81 11.65 1.80 25.03
C LEU A 81 12.31 2.95 24.26
N LYS A 82 13.61 3.21 24.49
CA LYS A 82 14.37 4.21 23.72
C LYS A 82 14.48 3.80 22.25
N CYS A 83 14.79 2.53 21.96
CA CYS A 83 14.78 2.01 20.59
C CYS A 83 13.38 2.12 19.96
N MET A 84 12.34 1.70 20.70
CA MET A 84 10.94 1.77 20.25
C MET A 84 10.52 3.18 19.92
N LEU A 85 10.95 4.18 20.71
CA LEU A 85 10.66 5.58 20.45
C LEU A 85 11.22 6.03 19.10
N THR A 86 12.50 5.76 18.85
CA THR A 86 13.17 6.12 17.59
C THR A 86 12.53 5.43 16.40
N ASP A 87 12.29 4.12 16.50
CA ASP A 87 11.67 3.34 15.43
C ASP A 87 10.22 3.78 15.18
N SER A 88 9.46 4.11 16.22
CA SER A 88 8.09 4.63 16.12
C SER A 88 8.02 6.02 15.49
N MET A 89 8.98 6.90 15.78
CA MET A 89 9.06 8.23 15.14
C MET A 89 9.30 8.07 13.64
N LYS A 90 10.31 7.29 13.26
CA LYS A 90 10.61 7.00 11.86
C LYS A 90 9.42 6.36 11.14
N TRP A 91 8.74 5.44 11.80
CA TRP A 91 7.55 4.79 11.25
C TRP A 91 6.40 5.77 11.03
N ASN A 92 6.18 6.70 11.95
CA ASN A 92 5.16 7.73 11.79
C ASN A 92 5.49 8.70 10.64
N ASP A 93 6.75 9.06 10.45
CA ASP A 93 7.18 9.89 9.32
C ASP A 93 6.96 9.17 7.98
N GLN A 94 7.38 7.90 7.87
CA GLN A 94 7.16 7.09 6.66
C GLN A 94 5.67 6.85 6.39
N LYS A 95 4.87 6.64 7.44
CA LYS A 95 3.40 6.53 7.34
C LYS A 95 2.83 7.79 6.69
N GLN A 96 3.17 8.98 7.20
CA GLN A 96 2.68 10.25 6.65
C GLN A 96 3.14 10.49 5.22
N GLU A 97 4.40 10.16 4.90
CA GLU A 97 4.90 10.23 3.52
C GLU A 97 4.09 9.33 2.59
N MET A 98 3.77 8.11 3.04
CA MET A 98 2.99 7.15 2.26
C MET A 98 1.54 7.60 2.06
N GLU A 99 0.88 8.09 3.11
CA GLU A 99 -0.47 8.65 3.04
C GLU A 99 -0.54 9.81 2.04
N LYS A 100 0.46 10.72 2.10
CA LYS A 100 0.58 11.84 1.16
C LYS A 100 0.80 11.35 -0.27
N LEU A 101 1.67 10.36 -0.47
CA LEU A 101 1.97 9.81 -1.78
C LEU A 101 0.73 9.19 -2.43
N ILE A 102 0.02 8.34 -1.68
CA ILE A 102 -1.25 7.74 -2.14
C ILE A 102 -2.24 8.84 -2.49
N GLY A 103 -2.43 9.84 -1.61
CA GLY A 103 -3.34 10.95 -1.85
C GLY A 103 -3.01 11.74 -3.13
N GLN A 104 -1.73 12.00 -3.39
CA GLN A 104 -1.29 12.70 -4.60
C GLN A 104 -1.63 11.92 -5.87
N TYR A 105 -1.37 10.62 -5.90
CA TYR A 105 -1.67 9.79 -7.05
C TYR A 105 -3.17 9.52 -7.23
N GLU A 106 -3.95 9.43 -6.15
CA GLU A 106 -5.41 9.37 -6.22
C GLU A 106 -5.99 10.64 -6.86
N ILE A 107 -5.50 11.83 -6.47
CA ILE A 107 -5.89 13.10 -7.09
C ILE A 107 -5.52 13.12 -8.57
N HIS A 108 -4.31 12.68 -8.93
CA HIS A 108 -3.87 12.63 -10.32
C HIS A 108 -4.74 11.66 -11.15
N LEU A 109 -5.00 10.44 -10.65
CA LEU A 109 -5.89 9.49 -11.30
C LEU A 109 -7.30 10.07 -11.47
N HIS A 110 -7.83 10.73 -10.46
CA HIS A 110 -9.13 11.39 -10.54
C HIS A 110 -9.15 12.48 -11.62
N ALA A 111 -8.11 13.31 -11.72
CA ALA A 111 -7.99 14.31 -12.77
C ALA A 111 -7.99 13.68 -14.18
N LEU A 112 -7.27 12.56 -14.37
CA LEU A 112 -7.24 11.82 -15.65
C LEU A 112 -8.59 11.16 -15.97
N LEU A 113 -9.40 10.79 -14.97
CA LEU A 113 -10.74 10.25 -15.20
C LEU A 113 -11.71 11.34 -15.69
N GLN A 114 -11.48 12.60 -15.35
CA GLN A 114 -12.33 13.72 -15.78
C GLN A 114 -11.93 14.30 -17.14
N SER A 115 -10.79 13.92 -17.72
CA SER A 115 -10.26 14.47 -18.98
C SER A 115 -10.81 13.81 -20.26
N SER A 116 -12.04 13.29 -20.23
CA SER A 116 -12.64 12.51 -21.34
C SER A 116 -12.75 13.24 -22.69
N LYS A 117 -12.62 14.57 -22.70
CA LYS A 117 -12.64 15.42 -23.90
C LYS A 117 -11.32 15.41 -24.69
N GLU A 118 -10.24 14.92 -24.09
CA GLU A 118 -8.92 14.86 -24.72
C GLU A 118 -8.82 13.73 -25.74
N LYS A 119 -7.92 13.85 -26.72
CA LYS A 119 -7.65 12.77 -27.68
C LYS A 119 -7.27 11.49 -26.96
N LEU A 120 -7.81 10.35 -27.38
CA LEU A 120 -7.59 9.05 -26.74
C LEU A 120 -6.09 8.69 -26.63
N THR A 121 -5.29 9.02 -27.65
CA THR A 121 -3.84 8.82 -27.63
C THR A 121 -3.14 9.61 -26.54
N LYS A 122 -3.60 10.84 -26.25
CA LYS A 122 -3.08 11.66 -25.15
C LYS A 122 -3.45 11.05 -23.80
N GLN A 123 -4.72 10.65 -23.62
CA GLN A 123 -5.17 9.99 -22.39
C GLN A 123 -4.38 8.71 -22.08
N ILE A 124 -4.05 7.93 -23.11
CA ILE A 124 -3.18 6.73 -23.02
C ILE A 124 -1.78 7.11 -22.55
N SER A 125 -1.18 8.14 -23.16
CA SER A 125 0.18 8.57 -22.82
C SER A 125 0.29 9.10 -21.38
N GLU A 126 -0.67 9.90 -20.93
CA GLU A 126 -0.71 10.46 -19.59
C GLU A 126 -0.90 9.37 -18.53
N ASN A 127 -1.75 8.38 -18.81
CA ASN A 127 -1.94 7.25 -17.91
C ASN A 127 -0.70 6.36 -17.79
N LYS A 128 0.05 6.16 -18.90
CA LYS A 128 1.34 5.46 -18.87
C LYS A 128 2.36 6.19 -18.00
N ILE A 129 2.40 7.52 -18.04
CA ILE A 129 3.26 8.32 -17.17
C ILE A 129 2.87 8.09 -15.71
N LEU A 130 1.58 8.14 -15.37
CA LEU A 130 1.10 7.85 -14.02
C LEU A 130 1.49 6.43 -13.56
N MET A 131 1.38 5.41 -14.43
CA MET A 131 1.83 4.05 -14.11
C MET A 131 3.33 4.00 -13.80
N GLN A 132 4.16 4.64 -14.62
CA GLN A 132 5.62 4.70 -14.37
C GLN A 132 5.96 5.43 -13.07
N ASP A 133 5.22 6.49 -12.74
CA ASP A 133 5.42 7.20 -11.48
C ASP A 133 4.98 6.38 -10.28
N LEU A 134 3.89 5.61 -10.38
CA LEU A 134 3.49 4.64 -9.36
C LEU A 134 4.58 3.59 -9.14
N ASP A 135 5.21 3.06 -10.19
CA ASP A 135 6.29 2.07 -10.02
C ASP A 135 7.51 2.64 -9.25
N LYS A 136 7.82 3.93 -9.42
CA LYS A 136 8.86 4.61 -8.61
C LYS A 136 8.48 4.69 -7.12
N GLY A 137 7.18 4.66 -6.81
CA GLY A 137 6.67 4.65 -5.44
C GLY A 137 6.82 3.31 -4.71
N ASP A 138 7.03 2.20 -5.43
CA ASP A 138 7.12 0.86 -4.82
C ASP A 138 8.26 0.76 -3.79
N ALA A 139 9.38 1.46 -4.03
CA ALA A 139 10.51 1.51 -3.09
C ALA A 139 10.11 2.08 -1.72
N ARG A 140 9.19 3.06 -1.69
CA ARG A 140 8.69 3.65 -0.44
C ARG A 140 7.80 2.68 0.32
N ILE A 141 6.93 1.94 -0.39
CA ILE A 141 6.10 0.88 0.20
C ILE A 141 6.97 -0.24 0.79
N ILE A 142 8.01 -0.66 0.08
CA ILE A 142 8.93 -1.70 0.56
C ILE A 142 9.61 -1.23 1.85
N SER A 143 10.18 -0.02 1.87
CA SER A 143 10.84 0.52 3.07
C SER A 143 9.87 0.65 4.26
N PHE A 144 8.65 1.12 4.01
CA PHE A 144 7.61 1.22 5.04
C PHE A 144 7.18 -0.15 5.59
N ASN A 145 7.08 -1.17 4.74
CA ASN A 145 6.74 -2.53 5.13
C ASN A 145 7.86 -3.21 5.92
N GLU A 146 9.11 -2.99 5.53
CA GLU A 146 10.28 -3.48 6.27
C GLU A 146 10.31 -2.90 7.69
N LEU A 147 10.13 -1.58 7.83
CA LEU A 147 10.08 -0.94 9.14
C LEU A 147 8.88 -1.42 9.94
N SER A 148 7.68 -1.49 9.34
CA SER A 148 6.49 -2.01 10.01
C SER A 148 6.70 -3.45 10.51
N SER A 149 7.30 -4.32 9.69
CA SER A 149 7.59 -5.71 10.06
C SER A 149 8.59 -5.79 11.20
N LYS A 150 9.64 -4.94 11.19
CA LYS A 150 10.58 -4.80 12.31
C LYS A 150 9.85 -4.44 13.61
N LEU A 151 8.97 -3.43 13.58
CA LEU A 151 8.18 -3.03 14.76
C LEU A 151 7.32 -4.18 15.30
N LEU A 152 6.67 -4.94 14.41
CA LEU A 152 5.83 -6.09 14.81
C LEU A 152 6.65 -7.22 15.45
N GLN A 153 7.89 -7.41 15.00
CA GLN A 153 8.80 -8.45 15.50
C GLN A 153 9.46 -8.03 16.83
N ASP A 154 10.17 -6.91 16.82
CA ASP A 154 11.02 -6.45 17.92
C ASP A 154 10.21 -6.03 19.16
N TYR A 155 8.94 -5.68 18.97
CA TYR A 155 8.03 -5.20 20.01
C TYR A 155 6.79 -6.06 20.17
N SER A 156 6.87 -7.36 19.83
CA SER A 156 5.77 -8.32 19.98
C SER A 156 5.24 -8.49 21.42
N GLY A 157 6.02 -8.10 22.43
CA GLY A 157 5.58 -8.04 23.83
C GLY A 157 4.76 -6.80 24.21
N ASP A 158 4.64 -5.83 23.29
CA ASP A 158 3.89 -4.59 23.43
C ASP A 158 2.67 -4.57 22.47
N ASP A 159 1.80 -3.57 22.55
CA ASP A 159 0.62 -3.51 21.67
C ASP A 159 0.99 -3.00 20.27
N THR A 160 0.98 -3.93 19.32
CA THR A 160 1.38 -3.72 17.92
C THR A 160 0.20 -3.68 16.94
N ARG A 161 -1.05 -3.76 17.43
CA ARG A 161 -2.25 -3.88 16.57
C ARG A 161 -2.38 -2.72 15.59
N ASN A 162 -2.22 -1.50 16.07
CA ASN A 162 -2.30 -0.29 15.25
C ASN A 162 -1.27 -0.27 14.11
N VAL A 163 -0.04 -0.71 14.38
CA VAL A 163 1.02 -0.82 13.34
C VAL A 163 0.57 -1.77 12.24
N LYS A 164 0.05 -2.95 12.62
CA LYS A 164 -0.43 -3.97 11.66
C LYS A 164 -1.61 -3.48 10.85
N GLU A 165 -2.58 -2.82 11.48
CA GLU A 165 -3.78 -2.29 10.82
C GLU A 165 -3.42 -1.22 9.78
N ILE A 166 -2.58 -0.25 10.16
CA ILE A 166 -2.13 0.82 9.26
C ILE A 166 -1.28 0.23 8.11
N MET A 167 -0.37 -0.71 8.42
CA MET A 167 0.43 -1.38 7.40
C MET A 167 -0.47 -2.08 6.36
N ASN A 168 -1.47 -2.84 6.80
CA ASN A 168 -2.40 -3.52 5.92
C ASN A 168 -3.25 -2.54 5.11
N HIS A 169 -3.72 -1.46 5.74
CA HIS A 169 -4.52 -0.43 5.09
C HIS A 169 -3.74 0.25 3.96
N LEU A 170 -2.52 0.73 4.23
CA LEU A 170 -1.70 1.42 3.22
C LEU A 170 -1.29 0.49 2.07
N ASN A 171 -0.94 -0.77 2.36
CA ASN A 171 -0.67 -1.76 1.31
C ASN A 171 -1.89 -2.00 0.42
N THR A 172 -3.07 -2.16 1.03
CA THR A 172 -4.31 -2.39 0.28
C THR A 172 -4.65 -1.18 -0.59
N SER A 173 -4.54 0.03 -0.05
CA SER A 173 -4.76 1.27 -0.79
C SER A 173 -3.80 1.42 -1.97
N TRP A 174 -2.51 1.11 -1.78
CA TRP A 174 -1.50 1.16 -2.84
C TRP A 174 -1.79 0.15 -3.96
N ILE A 175 -2.06 -1.11 -3.62
CA ILE A 175 -2.38 -2.18 -4.58
C ILE A 175 -3.63 -1.80 -5.39
N ASN A 176 -4.68 -1.32 -4.71
CA ASN A 176 -5.92 -0.91 -5.36
C ASN A 176 -5.71 0.25 -6.34
N LEU A 177 -4.88 1.24 -5.97
CA LEU A 177 -4.55 2.37 -6.84
C LEU A 177 -3.80 1.93 -8.10
N LYS A 178 -2.79 1.06 -7.96
CA LYS A 178 -2.06 0.48 -9.10
C LYS A 178 -3.00 -0.30 -10.01
N HIS A 179 -3.86 -1.14 -9.42
CA HIS A 179 -4.85 -1.93 -10.17
C HIS A 179 -5.84 -1.05 -10.94
N ARG A 180 -6.39 0.00 -10.32
CA ARG A 180 -7.30 0.95 -10.98
C ARG A 180 -6.62 1.67 -12.14
N THR A 181 -5.37 2.10 -11.96
CA THR A 181 -4.59 2.78 -13.00
C THR A 181 -4.30 1.85 -14.18
N CYS A 182 -3.93 0.59 -13.91
CA CYS A 182 -3.69 -0.42 -14.93
C CYS A 182 -4.98 -0.80 -15.68
N ASN A 183 -6.10 -0.97 -14.98
CA ASN A 183 -7.38 -1.24 -15.63
C ASN A 183 -7.81 -0.10 -16.55
N ARG A 184 -7.63 1.15 -16.10
CA ARG A 184 -7.86 2.32 -16.96
C ARG A 184 -7.00 2.27 -18.22
N GLN A 185 -5.73 1.89 -18.11
CA GLN A 185 -4.84 1.72 -19.27
C GLN A 185 -5.40 0.71 -20.28
N ASN A 186 -5.80 -0.46 -19.79
CA ASN A 186 -6.32 -1.54 -20.61
C ASN A 186 -7.61 -1.12 -21.34
N CYS A 187 -8.52 -0.42 -20.65
CA CYS A 187 -9.75 0.10 -21.25
C CYS A 187 -9.44 1.11 -22.37
N LEU A 188 -8.57 2.09 -22.12
CA LEU A 188 -8.22 3.09 -23.14
C LEU A 188 -7.58 2.46 -24.38
N GLU A 189 -6.73 1.45 -24.20
CA GLU A 189 -6.12 0.73 -25.33
C GLU A 189 -7.13 -0.12 -26.10
N ALA A 190 -8.13 -0.70 -25.42
CA ALA A 190 -9.24 -1.39 -26.06
C ALA A 190 -10.14 -0.44 -26.87
N ASP A 191 -10.45 0.74 -26.31
CA ASP A 191 -11.19 1.78 -27.01
C ASP A 191 -10.45 2.24 -28.27
N LEU A 192 -9.12 2.39 -28.20
CA LEU A 192 -8.32 2.82 -29.35
C LEU A 192 -8.33 1.77 -30.46
N LYS A 193 -8.26 0.49 -30.11
CA LYS A 193 -8.40 -0.62 -31.07
C LYS A 193 -9.78 -0.59 -31.74
N THR A 194 -10.83 -0.31 -30.98
CA THR A 194 -12.21 -0.20 -31.49
C THR A 194 -12.34 0.97 -32.46
N VAL A 195 -11.83 2.15 -32.10
CA VAL A 195 -11.81 3.33 -32.99
C VAL A 195 -11.09 3.03 -34.30
N HIS A 196 -9.92 2.39 -34.25
CA HIS A 196 -9.20 1.99 -35.47
C HIS A 196 -9.97 0.97 -36.31
N ALA A 197 -10.71 0.05 -35.69
CA ALA A 197 -11.56 -0.88 -36.43
C ALA A 197 -12.69 -0.17 -37.16
N LEU A 198 -13.39 0.74 -36.46
CA LEU A 198 -14.48 1.53 -37.04
C LEU A 198 -14.01 2.43 -38.18
N LEU A 199 -12.83 3.05 -38.06
CA LEU A 199 -12.24 3.85 -39.14
C LEU A 199 -11.97 3.00 -40.40
N ARG A 200 -11.40 1.80 -40.24
CA ARG A 200 -11.20 0.88 -41.37
C ARG A 200 -12.50 0.44 -42.01
N ASP A 201 -13.54 0.20 -41.20
CA ASP A 201 -14.84 -0.20 -41.73
C ASP A 201 -15.55 0.95 -42.45
N LEU A 202 -15.38 2.19 -41.96
CA LEU A 202 -15.82 3.40 -42.66
C LEU A 202 -15.09 3.57 -44.00
N GLU A 203 -13.76 3.38 -44.04
CA GLU A 203 -12.98 3.45 -45.28
C GLU A 203 -13.46 2.42 -46.31
N LYS A 204 -13.72 1.18 -45.89
CA LYS A 204 -14.29 0.14 -46.77
C LYS A 204 -15.67 0.53 -47.27
N PHE A 205 -16.52 1.07 -46.40
CA PHE A 205 -17.87 1.51 -46.77
C PHE A 205 -17.84 2.66 -47.78
N LEU A 206 -16.97 3.66 -47.58
CA LEU A 206 -16.79 4.75 -48.53
C LEU A 206 -16.30 4.25 -49.90
N LYS A 207 -15.36 3.28 -49.91
CA LYS A 207 -14.91 2.66 -51.16
C LYS A 207 -16.06 1.92 -51.86
N TRP A 208 -16.87 1.18 -51.11
CA TRP A 208 -18.04 0.49 -51.66
C TRP A 208 -19.07 1.47 -52.26
N ILE A 209 -19.32 2.62 -51.62
CA ILE A 209 -20.18 3.67 -52.18
C ILE A 209 -19.64 4.16 -53.53
N GLN A 210 -18.33 4.42 -53.61
CA GLN A 210 -17.70 4.87 -54.85
C GLN A 210 -17.83 3.83 -55.98
N GLU A 211 -17.65 2.54 -55.66
CA GLU A 211 -17.83 1.44 -56.61
C GLU A 211 -19.30 1.30 -57.08
N ALA A 212 -20.25 1.45 -56.17
CA ALA A 212 -21.68 1.41 -56.47
C ALA A 212 -22.10 2.60 -57.36
N GLU A 213 -21.62 3.80 -57.06
CA GLU A 213 -21.85 5.00 -57.86
C GLU A 213 -21.27 4.86 -59.27
N ALA A 214 -20.04 4.36 -59.40
CA ALA A 214 -19.42 4.09 -60.69
C ALA A 214 -20.24 3.08 -61.52
N THR A 215 -20.74 2.01 -60.88
CA THR A 215 -21.59 1.01 -61.54
C THR A 215 -22.91 1.62 -62.01
N ALA A 216 -23.56 2.44 -61.17
CA ALA A 216 -24.81 3.11 -61.53
C ALA A 216 -24.62 4.08 -62.71
N ASN A 217 -23.52 4.84 -62.73
CA ASN A 217 -23.18 5.73 -63.83
C ASN A 217 -22.96 4.97 -65.15
N VAL A 218 -22.25 3.84 -65.11
CA VAL A 218 -22.08 2.98 -66.30
C VAL A 218 -23.41 2.45 -66.81
N LEU A 219 -24.29 1.99 -65.92
CA LEU A 219 -25.62 1.50 -66.29
C LEU A 219 -26.50 2.61 -66.90
N ALA A 220 -26.46 3.82 -66.33
CA ALA A 220 -27.17 4.97 -66.87
C ALA A 220 -26.68 5.34 -68.28
N ASP A 221 -25.36 5.32 -68.50
CA ASP A 221 -24.75 5.61 -69.80
C ASP A 221 -25.07 4.52 -70.84
N ALA A 222 -25.18 3.26 -70.41
CA ALA A 222 -25.64 2.16 -71.28
C ALA A 222 -27.11 2.31 -71.69
N LEU A 223 -27.99 2.68 -70.76
CA LEU A 223 -29.41 2.97 -71.01
C LEU A 223 -29.61 4.12 -72.00
N GLN A 224 -28.76 5.15 -71.97
CA GLN A 224 -28.82 6.25 -72.95
C GLN A 224 -28.31 5.87 -74.35
N ARG A 225 -27.48 4.83 -74.46
CA ARG A 225 -26.92 4.37 -75.74
C ARG A 225 -27.74 3.28 -76.43
N GLU A 226 -28.73 2.68 -75.77
CA GLU A 226 -29.65 1.77 -76.45
C GLU A 226 -30.52 2.56 -77.47
N PRO A 227 -30.48 2.23 -78.77
CA PRO A 227 -31.40 2.83 -79.73
C PRO A 227 -32.80 2.35 -79.41
N THR A 228 -33.73 3.30 -79.27
CA THR A 228 -35.17 3.06 -79.17
C THR A 228 -35.63 2.18 -80.33
N THR A 229 -35.71 0.88 -80.11
CA THR A 229 -36.48 -0.02 -80.97
C THR A 229 -37.93 0.12 -80.53
N PRO A 230 -38.84 0.62 -81.39
CA PRO A 230 -40.24 0.78 -81.02
C PRO A 230 -40.86 -0.61 -80.88
N GLY A 231 -41.05 -1.08 -79.64
CA GLY A 231 -41.82 -2.30 -79.36
C GLY A 231 -41.53 -3.08 -78.08
N SER A 232 -40.44 -2.82 -77.34
CA SER A 232 -40.12 -3.59 -76.13
C SER A 232 -40.24 -2.73 -74.87
N ASP A 233 -41.19 -3.04 -73.99
CA ASP A 233 -41.39 -2.38 -72.69
C ASP A 233 -40.32 -2.84 -71.68
N PRO A 234 -39.28 -2.02 -71.40
CA PRO A 234 -38.13 -2.42 -70.60
C PRO A 234 -38.50 -2.70 -69.13
N GLY A 235 -39.64 -2.16 -68.67
CA GLY A 235 -40.10 -2.31 -67.30
C GLY A 235 -40.53 -3.74 -66.93
N ARG A 236 -40.96 -4.55 -67.92
CA ARG A 236 -41.35 -5.96 -67.66
C ARG A 236 -40.15 -6.90 -67.51
N GLU A 237 -39.07 -6.65 -68.23
CA GLU A 237 -37.89 -7.52 -68.20
C GLU A 237 -37.05 -7.29 -66.93
N LEU A 238 -36.94 -6.03 -66.49
CA LEU A 238 -36.29 -5.68 -65.22
C LEU A 238 -36.98 -6.30 -64.00
N LYS A 239 -38.32 -6.39 -64.01
CA LYS A 239 -39.08 -7.02 -62.92
C LYS A 239 -38.81 -8.52 -62.79
N LYS A 240 -38.65 -9.22 -63.93
CA LYS A 240 -38.29 -10.64 -63.96
C LYS A 240 -36.88 -10.91 -63.47
N GLN A 241 -35.92 -10.05 -63.80
CA GLN A 241 -34.53 -10.29 -63.39
C GLN A 241 -34.27 -10.04 -61.91
N ILE A 242 -35.09 -9.20 -61.26
CA ILE A 242 -35.01 -8.93 -59.82
C ILE A 242 -35.64 -10.08 -59.00
N GLU A 243 -36.74 -10.70 -59.47
CA GLU A 243 -37.38 -11.84 -58.78
C GLU A 243 -36.55 -13.15 -58.83
N VAL A 244 -35.62 -13.29 -59.77
CA VAL A 244 -34.79 -14.50 -59.92
C VAL A 244 -33.51 -14.46 -59.06
N ARG A 245 -33.18 -13.30 -58.46
CA ARG A 245 -31.93 -13.09 -57.72
C ARG A 245 -32.10 -12.81 -56.21
N GLY A 246 -33.33 -12.85 -55.70
CA GLY A 246 -33.63 -12.87 -54.26
C GLY A 246 -33.70 -14.30 -53.73
#